data_AF-A0A4Y9R5A1-F1
#
_entry.id   AF-A0A4Y9R5A1-F1
#
_cell.length_a   1.000
_cell.length_b   1.000
_cell.length_c   1.000
_cell.angle_alpha   90.00
_cell.angle_beta   90.00
_cell.angle_gamma   90.00
#
_symmetry.space_group_name_H-M   'P 1'
#
loop_
_entity.id
_entity.type
_entity.pdbx_description
1 polymer ?
#
loop_
_entity_poly.entity_id
_entity_poly.type
_entity_poly.pdbx_seq_one_letter_code
_entity_poly.pdbx_strand_id
1 'polypeptide(L)'
;MNTTTALTTIDTVALDVPDVTSAEQFYTAAFGVLPQLRLRQMTDAAGPSSGFRGYTLSLIVSQPSTVGSLVDSAVAAGATLVKLVQKSLWGHGGVVQAPDGAIWQVATSSKKDTGPATRQIDEVVLLLAADDVKASKRFYVDRGLAVGKSFGAYTEFDIPSSPVKLGLYSRKALAKAAGVPPEGSGSHRIAIGGGGITGDAGFTDPDGFEWVSSAA
;
A
#
# COMPACT_ATOMS: atom_id res chain seq x y z
N MET A 1 -37.99 -4.06 3.66
CA MET A 1 -36.75 -4.03 2.85
C MET A 1 -35.61 -3.92 3.84
N ASN A 2 -34.86 -5.01 4.04
CA ASN A 2 -33.72 -5.01 4.95
C ASN A 2 -32.53 -4.47 4.16
N THR A 3 -32.25 -3.18 4.32
CA THR A 3 -31.03 -2.58 3.77
C THR A 3 -29.87 -3.07 4.61
N THR A 4 -29.25 -4.19 4.22
CA THR A 4 -27.94 -4.57 4.75
C THR A 4 -26.98 -3.47 4.32
N THR A 5 -26.56 -2.60 5.24
CA THR A 5 -25.46 -1.68 5.00
C THR A 5 -24.24 -2.53 4.65
N ALA A 6 -23.80 -2.49 3.40
CA ALA A 6 -22.60 -3.19 2.98
C ALA A 6 -21.41 -2.69 3.79
N LEU A 7 -20.70 -3.60 4.47
CA LEU A 7 -19.50 -3.26 5.21
C LEU A 7 -18.45 -2.72 4.25
N THR A 8 -17.80 -1.62 4.61
CA THR A 8 -16.67 -1.10 3.84
C THR A 8 -15.44 -1.98 4.03
N THR A 9 -14.79 -2.38 2.94
CA THR A 9 -13.56 -3.18 2.95
C THR A 9 -12.62 -2.72 1.83
N ILE A 10 -11.33 -3.00 1.99
CA ILE A 10 -10.34 -3.04 0.92
C ILE A 10 -9.80 -4.47 0.87
N ASP A 11 -10.34 -5.24 -0.07
CA ASP A 11 -10.06 -6.66 -0.21
C ASP A 11 -8.77 -6.89 -0.98
N THR A 12 -8.52 -6.04 -1.98
CA THR A 12 -7.34 -6.16 -2.84
C THR A 12 -6.73 -4.81 -3.23
N VAL A 13 -5.42 -4.84 -3.49
CA VAL A 13 -4.73 -3.81 -4.26
C VAL A 13 -4.19 -4.50 -5.51
N ALA A 14 -4.67 -4.05 -6.67
CA ALA A 14 -4.18 -4.53 -7.95
C ALA A 14 -3.02 -3.65 -8.42
N LEU A 15 -1.90 -4.25 -8.80
CA LEU A 15 -0.79 -3.55 -9.45
C LEU A 15 -0.85 -3.77 -10.96
N ASP A 16 -0.78 -2.68 -11.72
CA ASP A 16 -0.63 -2.74 -13.18
C ASP A 16 0.85 -2.90 -13.52
N VAL A 17 1.23 -4.13 -13.88
CA VAL A 17 2.62 -4.54 -14.07
C VAL A 17 2.95 -4.75 -15.54
N PRO A 18 4.21 -4.48 -15.96
CA PRO A 18 4.62 -4.68 -17.35
C PRO A 18 4.52 -6.14 -17.83
N ASP A 19 4.75 -7.09 -16.92
CA ASP A 19 4.65 -8.53 -17.18
C ASP A 19 4.14 -9.24 -15.91
N VAL A 20 2.97 -9.85 -15.99
CA VAL A 20 2.33 -10.50 -14.82
C VAL A 20 3.15 -11.68 -14.31
N THR A 21 3.70 -12.51 -15.19
CA THR A 21 4.45 -13.72 -14.80
C THR A 21 5.70 -13.37 -14.00
N SER A 22 6.48 -12.40 -14.47
CA SER A 22 7.69 -11.93 -13.78
C SER A 22 7.34 -11.26 -12.45
N ALA A 23 6.24 -10.51 -12.41
CA ALA A 23 5.76 -9.90 -11.16
C ALA A 23 5.32 -10.97 -10.14
N GLU A 24 4.59 -12.00 -10.56
CA GLU A 24 4.18 -13.13 -9.69
C GLU A 24 5.38 -13.83 -9.09
N GLN A 25 6.41 -14.12 -9.91
CA GLN A 25 7.66 -14.72 -9.46
C GLN A 25 8.38 -13.83 -8.46
N PHE A 26 8.47 -12.52 -8.75
CA PHE A 26 9.08 -11.53 -7.86
C PHE A 26 8.36 -11.48 -6.51
N TYR A 27 7.05 -11.24 -6.48
CA TYR A 27 6.30 -11.07 -5.24
C TYR A 27 6.27 -12.35 -4.41
N THR A 28 6.16 -13.51 -5.05
CA THR A 28 6.23 -14.81 -4.36
C THR A 28 7.61 -15.03 -3.73
N ALA A 29 8.70 -14.74 -4.45
CA ALA A 29 10.05 -14.87 -3.91
C ALA A 29 10.36 -13.85 -2.80
N ALA A 30 9.87 -12.62 -2.94
CA ALA A 30 10.11 -11.54 -2.00
C ALA A 30 9.33 -11.74 -0.70
N PHE A 31 8.01 -11.94 -0.80
CA PHE A 31 7.08 -11.83 0.32
C PHE A 31 6.21 -13.07 0.55
N GLY A 32 6.24 -14.04 -0.38
CA GLY A 32 5.29 -15.15 -0.40
C GLY A 32 3.94 -14.74 -0.99
N VAL A 33 2.91 -15.57 -0.78
CA VAL A 33 1.56 -15.29 -1.29
C VAL A 33 0.89 -14.24 -0.41
N LEU A 34 0.50 -13.12 -1.03
CA LEU A 34 -0.30 -12.06 -0.41
C LEU A 34 -1.73 -12.11 -0.96
N PRO A 35 -2.72 -12.62 -0.20
CA PRO A 35 -4.11 -12.72 -0.67
C PRO A 35 -4.72 -11.38 -1.12
N GLN A 36 -4.21 -10.27 -0.56
CA GLN A 36 -4.63 -8.90 -0.86
C GLN A 36 -3.98 -8.33 -2.13
N LEU A 37 -2.95 -8.97 -2.68
CA LEU A 37 -2.28 -8.47 -3.88
C LEU A 37 -2.91 -9.11 -5.13
N ARG A 38 -3.22 -8.29 -6.13
CA ARG A 38 -3.58 -8.73 -7.48
C ARG A 38 -2.60 -8.13 -8.48
N LEU A 39 -2.37 -8.84 -9.57
CA LEU A 39 -1.49 -8.38 -10.64
C LEU A 39 -2.32 -8.31 -11.92
N ARG A 40 -2.27 -7.17 -12.57
CA ARG A 40 -2.96 -6.93 -13.85
C ARG A 40 -1.91 -6.60 -14.89
N GLN A 41 -2.09 -7.14 -16.09
CA GLN A 41 -1.26 -6.75 -17.21
C GLN A 41 -1.50 -5.26 -17.49
N MET A 42 -0.42 -4.47 -17.48
CA MET A 42 -0.49 -3.06 -17.83
C MET A 42 -1.00 -2.93 -19.27
N THR A 43 -1.98 -2.06 -19.46
CA THR A 43 -2.49 -1.70 -20.79
C THR A 43 -2.01 -0.30 -21.19
N ASP A 44 -2.08 0.02 -22.48
CA ASP A 44 -1.75 1.36 -22.97
C ASP A 44 -2.66 2.44 -22.36
N ALA A 45 -3.87 2.08 -21.94
CA ALA A 45 -4.83 2.97 -21.29
C ALA A 45 -4.35 3.44 -19.91
N ALA A 46 -3.49 2.68 -19.23
CA ALA A 46 -2.87 3.12 -17.99
C ALA A 46 -1.91 4.30 -18.22
N GLY A 47 -1.43 4.53 -19.44
CA GLY A 47 -0.53 5.64 -19.76
C GLY A 47 0.87 5.53 -19.11
N PRO A 48 1.78 6.44 -19.45
CA PRO A 48 3.11 6.47 -18.86
C PRO A 48 3.06 6.83 -17.37
N SER A 49 4.08 6.43 -16.63
CA SER A 49 4.26 6.77 -15.22
C SER A 49 5.75 7.06 -14.98
N SER A 50 6.04 8.12 -14.23
CA SER A 50 7.42 8.51 -13.89
C SER A 50 7.52 8.95 -12.43
N GLY A 51 8.69 8.74 -11.83
CA GLY A 51 8.96 9.15 -10.44
C GLY A 51 8.04 8.46 -9.41
N PHE A 52 7.72 9.18 -8.34
CA PHE A 52 6.86 8.69 -7.28
C PHE A 52 5.40 8.58 -7.73
N ARG A 53 4.82 7.39 -7.65
CA ARG A 53 3.43 7.09 -8.06
C ARG A 53 2.38 7.49 -7.02
N GLY A 54 2.76 8.24 -5.99
CA GLY A 54 1.82 8.75 -4.99
C GLY A 54 1.32 7.70 -3.99
N TYR A 55 1.86 6.49 -3.93
CA TYR A 55 1.46 5.52 -2.91
C TYR A 55 2.64 4.69 -2.42
N THR A 56 2.45 4.04 -1.28
CA THR A 56 3.34 2.96 -0.81
C THR A 56 2.51 1.81 -0.25
N LEU A 57 2.99 0.60 -0.43
CA LEU A 57 2.49 -0.57 0.29
C LEU A 57 3.42 -0.90 1.45
N SER A 58 2.87 -1.24 2.61
CA SER A 58 3.66 -1.62 3.77
C SER A 58 3.26 -3.00 4.29
N LEU A 59 4.27 -3.80 4.62
CA LEU A 59 4.13 -5.05 5.36
C LEU A 59 4.52 -4.79 6.82
N ILE A 60 3.55 -4.89 7.72
CA ILE A 60 3.79 -4.79 9.16
C ILE A 60 4.05 -6.20 9.71
N VAL A 61 5.16 -6.34 10.42
CA VAL A 61 5.61 -7.63 10.95
C VAL A 61 5.98 -7.52 12.42
N SER A 62 6.00 -8.67 13.09
CA SER A 62 6.10 -8.73 14.56
C SER A 62 7.48 -8.36 15.11
N GLN A 63 8.55 -8.50 14.33
CA GLN A 63 9.91 -8.31 14.84
C GLN A 63 10.98 -7.92 13.80
N PRO A 64 12.11 -7.32 14.24
CA PRO A 64 13.16 -6.81 13.35
C PRO A 64 13.78 -7.85 12.41
N SER A 65 14.02 -9.07 12.86
CA SER A 65 14.62 -10.11 12.02
C SER A 65 13.74 -10.45 10.80
N THR A 66 12.41 -10.36 10.96
CA THR A 66 11.47 -10.57 9.86
C THR A 66 11.54 -9.42 8.84
N VAL A 67 11.74 -8.18 9.31
CA VAL A 67 11.97 -7.03 8.43
C VAL A 67 13.20 -7.27 7.54
N GLY A 68 14.34 -7.62 8.17
CA GLY A 68 15.57 -7.93 7.45
C GLY A 68 15.35 -9.04 6.41
N SER A 69 14.76 -10.16 6.85
CA SER A 69 14.52 -11.31 6.00
C SER A 69 13.66 -11.01 4.75
N LEU A 70 12.59 -10.23 4.89
CA LEU A 70 11.72 -9.87 3.75
C LEU A 70 12.41 -8.88 2.81
N VAL A 71 13.14 -7.89 3.34
CA VAL A 71 13.89 -6.92 2.53
C VAL A 71 15.01 -7.62 1.75
N ASP A 72 15.77 -8.51 2.40
CA ASP A 72 16.84 -9.28 1.76
C ASP A 72 16.29 -10.18 0.65
N SER A 73 15.16 -10.86 0.89
CA SER A 73 14.48 -11.66 -0.13
C SER A 73 14.01 -10.80 -1.31
N ALA A 74 13.45 -9.62 -1.06
CA ALA A 74 13.02 -8.72 -2.12
C ALA A 74 14.20 -8.25 -2.98
N VAL A 75 15.32 -7.86 -2.35
CA VAL A 75 16.54 -7.46 -3.06
C VAL A 75 17.10 -8.64 -3.87
N ALA A 76 17.16 -9.84 -3.29
CA ALA A 76 17.60 -11.04 -4.00
C ALA A 76 16.68 -11.40 -5.19
N ALA A 77 15.40 -11.08 -5.11
CA ALA A 77 14.42 -11.26 -6.19
C ALA A 77 14.46 -10.14 -7.27
N GLY A 78 15.30 -9.11 -7.09
CA GLY A 78 15.49 -8.04 -8.07
C GLY A 78 14.93 -6.67 -7.67
N ALA A 79 14.47 -6.50 -6.42
CA ALA A 79 14.11 -5.18 -5.92
C ALA A 79 15.34 -4.29 -5.75
N THR A 80 15.17 -2.99 -5.98
CA THR A 80 16.18 -1.98 -5.63
C THR A 80 16.02 -1.58 -4.18
N LEU A 81 17.09 -1.62 -3.40
CA LEU A 81 17.08 -1.13 -2.02
C LEU A 81 17.03 0.41 -1.98
N VAL A 82 15.96 0.97 -1.44
CA VAL A 82 15.77 2.42 -1.32
C VAL A 82 16.25 2.93 0.04
N LYS A 83 15.89 2.21 1.11
CA LYS A 83 16.35 2.50 2.48
C LYS A 83 16.78 1.21 3.17
N LEU A 84 17.99 1.23 3.72
CA LEU A 84 18.54 0.15 4.54
C LEU A 84 17.60 -0.17 5.70
N VAL A 85 17.56 -1.43 6.11
CA VAL A 85 16.88 -1.84 7.34
C VAL A 85 17.59 -1.20 8.53
N GLN A 86 16.92 -0.28 9.21
CA GLN A 86 17.50 0.48 10.30
C GLN A 86 16.51 0.65 11.46
N LYS A 87 17.09 0.77 12.65
CA LYS A 87 16.35 1.14 13.86
C LYS A 87 15.96 2.61 13.81
N SER A 88 14.76 2.93 14.28
CA SER A 88 14.25 4.28 14.47
C SER A 88 13.55 4.42 15.83
N LEU A 89 13.01 5.61 16.11
CA LEU A 89 12.18 5.86 17.30
C LEU A 89 10.92 4.98 17.32
N TRP A 90 10.43 4.61 16.14
CA TRP A 90 9.16 3.90 15.93
C TRP A 90 9.33 2.39 15.75
N GLY A 91 10.55 1.85 15.87
CA GLY A 91 10.84 0.42 15.69
C GLY A 91 11.93 0.19 14.65
N HIS A 92 11.76 -0.79 13.75
CA HIS A 92 12.70 -1.07 12.65
C HIS A 92 11.96 -1.04 11.31
N GLY A 93 12.66 -0.63 10.25
CA GLY A 93 12.08 -0.68 8.92
C GLY A 93 13.10 -0.52 7.80
N GLY A 94 12.74 -1.00 6.62
CA GLY A 94 13.47 -0.83 5.36
C GLY A 94 12.49 -0.55 4.21
N VAL A 95 13.02 -0.02 3.10
CA VAL A 95 12.21 0.30 1.91
C VAL A 95 12.90 -0.25 0.66
N VAL A 96 12.12 -0.91 -0.19
CA VAL A 96 12.55 -1.42 -1.49
C VAL A 96 11.61 -0.92 -2.59
N GLN A 97 12.14 -0.83 -3.80
CA GLN A 97 11.36 -0.61 -5.01
C GLN A 97 11.34 -1.89 -5.82
N ALA A 98 10.14 -2.42 -6.07
CA ALA A 98 9.93 -3.60 -6.91
C ALA A 98 10.32 -3.32 -8.38
N PRO A 99 10.62 -4.35 -9.18
CA PRO A 99 10.94 -4.18 -10.61
C PRO A 99 9.87 -3.45 -11.42
N ASP A 100 8.59 -3.59 -11.05
CA ASP A 100 7.48 -2.85 -11.67
C ASP A 100 7.41 -1.36 -11.27
N GLY A 101 8.22 -0.94 -10.30
CA GLY A 101 8.34 0.41 -9.78
C GLY A 101 7.55 0.69 -8.49
N ALA A 102 6.73 -0.25 -7.98
CA ALA A 102 6.00 -0.11 -6.73
C ALA A 102 6.96 0.00 -5.53
N ILE A 103 6.63 0.86 -4.57
CA ILE A 103 7.44 1.08 -3.38
C ILE A 103 6.85 0.31 -2.20
N TRP A 104 7.67 -0.55 -1.61
CA TRP A 104 7.32 -1.42 -0.49
C TRP A 104 8.13 -1.05 0.75
N GLN A 105 7.42 -0.83 1.85
CA GLN A 105 8.01 -0.69 3.17
C GLN A 105 7.81 -1.98 3.95
N VAL A 106 8.83 -2.42 4.69
CA VAL A 106 8.67 -3.50 5.68
C VAL A 106 9.03 -2.90 7.02
N ALA A 107 8.13 -3.03 7.99
CA ALA A 107 8.29 -2.34 9.27
C ALA A 107 7.75 -3.15 10.44
N THR A 108 8.32 -2.88 11.61
CA THR A 108 7.83 -3.37 12.90
C THR A 108 7.95 -2.26 13.93
N SER A 109 7.00 -2.20 14.87
CA SER A 109 7.14 -1.33 16.06
C SER A 109 8.03 -1.93 17.13
N SER A 110 8.35 -3.22 17.03
CA SER A 110 9.24 -3.90 17.97
C SER A 110 10.69 -3.40 17.84
N LYS A 111 11.37 -3.33 18.99
CA LYS A 111 12.76 -2.89 19.09
C LYS A 111 13.77 -4.04 19.21
N LYS A 112 13.30 -5.27 19.33
CA LYS A 112 14.14 -6.47 19.49
C LYS A 112 13.42 -7.71 18.99
N ASP A 113 14.19 -8.74 18.65
CA ASP A 113 13.64 -10.06 18.38
C ASP A 113 13.23 -10.75 19.68
N THR A 114 12.13 -11.50 19.62
CA THR A 114 11.63 -12.29 20.75
C THR A 114 11.55 -13.78 20.45
N GLY A 115 11.85 -14.19 19.22
CA GLY A 115 11.87 -15.57 18.78
C GLY A 115 12.39 -15.71 17.35
N PRO A 116 12.23 -16.89 16.71
CA PRO A 116 12.58 -17.09 15.32
C PRO A 116 11.78 -16.19 14.36
N ALA A 117 12.39 -15.83 13.23
CA ALA A 117 11.70 -15.09 12.17
C ALA A 117 10.66 -16.00 11.48
N THR A 118 9.38 -15.86 11.82
CA THR A 118 8.29 -16.68 11.23
C THR A 118 7.88 -16.23 9.84
N ARG A 119 8.37 -15.06 9.38
CA ARG A 119 7.95 -14.39 8.14
C ARG A 119 6.44 -14.14 8.03
N GLN A 120 5.73 -14.21 9.15
CA GLN A 120 4.32 -13.82 9.21
C GLN A 120 4.18 -12.32 8.98
N ILE A 121 3.19 -11.97 8.16
CA ILE A 121 2.80 -10.60 7.88
C ILE A 121 1.53 -10.35 8.68
N ASP A 122 1.63 -9.43 9.63
CA ASP A 122 0.54 -9.15 10.56
C ASP A 122 -0.49 -8.22 9.90
N GLU A 123 -0.02 -7.24 9.13
CA GLU A 123 -0.89 -6.27 8.45
C GLU A 123 -0.32 -5.83 7.09
N VAL A 124 -1.22 -5.57 6.14
CA VAL A 124 -0.91 -4.87 4.89
C VAL A 124 -1.52 -3.46 4.97
N VAL A 125 -0.71 -2.44 4.70
CA VAL A 125 -1.13 -1.04 4.76
C VAL A 125 -0.91 -0.37 3.41
N LEU A 126 -1.96 0.22 2.85
CA LEU A 126 -1.91 1.13 1.71
C LEU A 126 -1.90 2.57 2.21
N LEU A 127 -0.86 3.31 1.86
CA LEU A 127 -0.81 4.76 2.08
C LEU A 127 -0.92 5.48 0.74
N LEU A 128 -1.88 6.38 0.64
CA LEU A 128 -2.09 7.25 -0.51
C LEU A 128 -1.53 8.64 -0.21
N ALA A 129 -0.83 9.21 -1.18
CA ALA A 129 -0.44 10.61 -1.18
C ALA A 129 -1.64 11.43 -1.62
N ALA A 130 -1.97 12.44 -0.84
CA ALA A 130 -2.91 13.47 -1.21
C ALA A 130 -2.19 14.80 -1.45
N ASP A 131 -2.61 15.52 -2.49
CA ASP A 131 -2.18 16.90 -2.72
C ASP A 131 -2.85 17.84 -1.70
N ASP A 132 -4.13 17.60 -1.40
CA ASP A 132 -4.85 18.22 -0.28
C ASP A 132 -5.44 17.14 0.64
N VAL A 133 -4.68 16.78 1.69
CA VAL A 133 -5.07 15.78 2.69
C VAL A 133 -6.43 16.09 3.33
N LYS A 134 -6.80 17.37 3.50
CA LYS A 134 -8.09 17.73 4.10
C LYS A 134 -9.24 17.47 3.13
N ALA A 135 -9.06 17.80 1.85
CA ALA A 135 -10.05 17.52 0.81
C ALA A 135 -10.26 16.01 0.64
N SER A 136 -9.18 15.24 0.53
CA SER A 136 -9.26 13.78 0.35
C SER A 136 -9.81 13.08 1.60
N LYS A 137 -9.41 13.50 2.80
CA LYS A 137 -10.01 13.02 4.05
C LYS A 137 -11.52 13.24 4.06
N ARG A 138 -11.98 14.45 3.73
CA ARG A 138 -13.42 14.76 3.67
C ARG A 138 -14.11 13.89 2.62
N PHE A 139 -13.52 13.71 1.44
CA PHE A 139 -14.08 12.87 0.39
C PHE A 139 -14.38 11.45 0.86
N TYR A 140 -13.45 10.82 1.59
CA TYR A 140 -13.62 9.48 2.14
C TYR A 140 -14.63 9.43 3.30
N VAL A 141 -14.61 10.43 4.19
CA VAL A 141 -15.58 10.54 5.31
C VAL A 141 -17.01 10.73 4.80
N ASP A 142 -17.20 11.59 3.80
CA ASP A 142 -18.50 11.84 3.17
C ASP A 142 -19.06 10.59 2.48
N ARG A 143 -18.21 9.59 2.22
CA ARG A 143 -18.58 8.26 1.69
C ARG A 143 -18.65 7.15 2.75
N GLY A 144 -18.57 7.53 4.02
CA GLY A 144 -18.81 6.62 5.15
C GLY A 144 -17.56 6.02 5.80
N LEU A 145 -16.35 6.40 5.41
CA LEU A 145 -15.14 5.93 6.11
C LEU A 145 -14.96 6.69 7.42
N ALA A 146 -14.95 5.95 8.52
CA ALA A 146 -14.60 6.49 9.82
C ALA A 146 -13.09 6.79 9.89
N VAL A 147 -12.72 7.87 10.57
CA VAL A 147 -11.31 8.20 10.84
C VAL A 147 -10.92 7.53 12.15
N GLY A 148 -9.89 6.68 12.11
CA GLY A 148 -9.33 6.06 13.30
C GLY A 148 -8.29 6.95 13.97
N LYS A 149 -7.21 7.28 13.24
CA LYS A 149 -6.12 8.14 13.73
C LYS A 149 -5.95 9.33 12.80
N SER A 150 -5.64 10.50 13.35
CA SER A 150 -5.34 11.68 12.52
C SER A 150 -4.41 12.60 13.29
N PHE A 151 -3.20 12.81 12.76
CA PHE A 151 -2.19 13.67 13.39
C PHE A 151 -1.25 14.25 12.33
N GLY A 152 -0.94 15.54 12.43
CA GLY A 152 -0.08 16.24 11.49
C GLY A 152 -0.55 16.03 10.03
N ALA A 153 0.33 15.49 9.19
CA ALA A 153 0.07 15.22 7.78
C ALA A 153 -0.51 13.81 7.51
N TYR A 154 -0.88 13.06 8.55
CA TYR A 154 -1.34 11.68 8.46
C TYR A 154 -2.81 11.54 8.88
N THR A 155 -3.55 10.70 8.16
CA THR A 155 -4.86 10.19 8.57
C THR A 155 -4.94 8.70 8.29
N GLU A 156 -5.38 7.90 9.26
CA GLU A 156 -5.71 6.48 9.14
C GLU A 156 -7.23 6.35 9.18
N PHE A 157 -7.80 5.56 8.28
CA PHE A 157 -9.22 5.21 8.35
C PHE A 157 -9.43 3.93 9.15
N ASP A 158 -10.50 3.92 9.94
CA ASP A 158 -10.90 2.75 10.71
C ASP A 158 -11.79 1.87 9.82
N ILE A 159 -11.21 0.77 9.34
CA ILE A 159 -11.89 -0.22 8.49
C ILE A 159 -11.63 -1.61 9.11
N PRO A 160 -12.25 -1.95 10.25
CA PRO A 160 -11.80 -3.05 11.13
C PRO A 160 -11.76 -4.44 10.47
N SER A 161 -12.68 -4.69 9.53
CA SER A 161 -12.79 -5.96 8.81
C SER A 161 -11.98 -6.01 7.51
N SER A 162 -11.25 -4.93 7.18
CA SER A 162 -10.52 -4.80 5.93
C SER A 162 -9.20 -5.58 5.97
N PRO A 163 -8.93 -6.45 4.97
CA PRO A 163 -7.62 -7.09 4.80
C PRO A 163 -6.47 -6.10 4.58
N VAL A 164 -6.76 -4.91 4.05
CA VAL A 164 -5.80 -3.83 3.82
C VAL A 164 -6.22 -2.59 4.61
N LYS A 165 -5.30 -2.05 5.42
CA LYS A 165 -5.52 -0.76 6.09
C LYS A 165 -5.28 0.40 5.12
N LEU A 166 -6.01 1.49 5.30
CA LEU A 166 -5.89 2.69 4.49
C LEU A 166 -5.44 3.89 5.30
N GLY A 167 -4.49 4.64 4.76
CA GLY A 167 -4.17 5.97 5.26
C GLY A 167 -3.84 6.98 4.17
N LEU A 168 -3.91 8.25 4.54
CA LEU A 168 -3.54 9.40 3.73
C LEU A 168 -2.29 10.06 4.32
N TYR A 169 -1.40 10.48 3.44
CA TYR A 169 -0.28 11.36 3.75
C TYR A 169 -0.24 12.50 2.76
N SER A 170 0.35 13.64 3.13
CA SER A 170 0.75 14.60 2.08
C SER A 170 1.82 13.95 1.20
N ARG A 171 1.79 14.24 -0.11
CA ARG A 171 2.73 13.69 -1.08
C ARG A 171 4.19 13.80 -0.66
N LYS A 172 4.59 15.00 -0.20
CA LYS A 172 5.95 15.26 0.29
C LYS A 172 6.32 14.42 1.51
N ALA A 173 5.39 14.24 2.45
CA ALA A 173 5.64 13.46 3.65
C ALA A 173 5.75 11.96 3.34
N LEU A 174 4.89 11.44 2.45
CA LEU A 174 4.93 10.03 2.05
C LEU A 174 6.22 9.70 1.29
N ALA A 175 6.58 10.53 0.30
CA ALA A 175 7.83 10.36 -0.45
C ALA A 175 9.06 10.41 0.47
N LYS A 176 9.09 11.35 1.42
CA LYS A 176 10.15 11.43 2.44
C LYS A 176 10.21 10.17 3.32
N ALA A 177 9.07 9.62 3.73
CA ALA A 177 9.01 8.39 4.51
C ALA A 177 9.57 7.20 3.71
N ALA A 178 9.22 7.10 2.42
CA ALA A 178 9.72 6.12 1.48
C ALA A 178 11.19 6.30 1.10
N GLY A 179 11.75 7.51 1.22
CA GLY A 179 13.13 7.81 0.80
C GLY A 179 13.28 8.06 -0.69
N VAL A 180 12.21 8.51 -1.36
CA VAL A 180 12.21 8.85 -2.78
C VAL A 180 11.92 10.35 -2.98
N PRO A 181 12.33 10.93 -4.13
CA PRO A 181 11.90 12.27 -4.50
C PRO A 181 10.36 12.34 -4.60
N PRO A 182 9.71 13.43 -4.16
CA PRO A 182 8.25 13.56 -4.24
C PRO A 182 7.74 13.75 -5.68
N GLU A 183 8.61 14.10 -6.62
CA GLU A 183 8.27 14.33 -8.01
C GLU A 183 7.84 13.02 -8.68
N GLY A 184 6.82 13.13 -9.51
CA GLY A 184 6.29 12.02 -10.30
C GLY A 184 5.01 12.45 -11.00
N SER A 185 4.65 11.75 -12.06
CA SER A 185 3.52 12.09 -12.90
C SER A 185 2.99 10.86 -13.65
N GLY A 186 1.79 11.00 -14.19
CA GLY A 186 1.11 9.93 -14.91
C GLY A 186 0.41 8.97 -13.96
N SER A 187 0.19 7.75 -14.43
CA SER A 187 -0.63 6.79 -13.69
C SER A 187 0.00 6.30 -12.40
N HIS A 188 -0.86 6.10 -11.39
CA HIS A 188 -0.52 5.44 -10.14
C HIS A 188 -0.24 3.94 -10.33
N ARG A 189 -0.71 3.34 -11.43
CA ARG A 189 -0.60 1.91 -11.76
C ARG A 189 -1.14 0.99 -10.66
N ILE A 190 -2.19 1.44 -9.98
CA ILE A 190 -2.92 0.62 -9.01
C ILE A 190 -4.43 0.82 -9.16
N ALA A 191 -5.18 -0.22 -8.80
CA ALA A 191 -6.60 -0.10 -8.47
C ALA A 191 -6.85 -0.69 -7.09
N ILE A 192 -7.75 -0.05 -6.34
CA ILE A 192 -8.12 -0.42 -4.98
C ILE A 192 -9.45 -1.19 -5.07
N GLY A 193 -9.39 -2.49 -4.87
CA GLY A 193 -10.56 -3.37 -4.89
C GLY A 193 -11.18 -3.48 -3.50
N GLY A 194 -12.47 -3.21 -3.39
CA GLY A 194 -13.17 -3.26 -2.11
C GLY A 194 -14.68 -3.30 -2.23
N GLY A 195 -15.34 -3.43 -1.09
CA GLY A 195 -16.79 -3.36 -0.94
C GLY A 195 -17.24 -2.13 -0.17
N GLY A 196 -18.54 -1.82 -0.23
CA GLY A 196 -19.18 -0.76 0.53
C GLY A 196 -18.94 0.64 -0.07
N ILE A 197 -17.72 1.18 0.04
CA ILE A 197 -17.42 2.56 -0.43
C ILE A 197 -17.46 2.69 -1.96
N THR A 198 -17.11 1.62 -2.68
CA THR A 198 -16.99 1.62 -4.13
C THR A 198 -18.34 1.68 -4.84
N GLY A 199 -19.40 1.19 -4.20
CA GLY A 199 -20.62 0.77 -4.89
C GLY A 199 -20.32 -0.24 -6.01
N ASP A 200 -21.28 -0.42 -6.92
CA ASP A 200 -21.11 -1.33 -8.07
C ASP A 200 -20.27 -0.73 -9.19
N ALA A 201 -20.25 0.60 -9.32
CA ALA A 201 -19.62 1.31 -10.43
C ALA A 201 -18.16 1.70 -10.19
N GLY A 202 -17.67 1.61 -8.95
CA GLY A 202 -16.36 2.17 -8.59
C GLY A 202 -16.35 3.71 -8.64
N PHE A 203 -15.18 4.30 -8.38
CA PHE A 203 -14.94 5.74 -8.51
C PHE A 203 -13.45 6.05 -8.62
N THR A 204 -13.11 7.28 -9.00
CA THR A 204 -11.76 7.84 -8.86
C THR A 204 -11.76 8.86 -7.73
N ASP A 205 -10.79 8.77 -6.81
CA ASP A 205 -10.68 9.73 -5.71
C ASP A 205 -10.11 11.09 -6.20
N PRO A 206 -10.11 12.14 -5.36
CA PRO A 206 -9.62 13.46 -5.76
C PRO A 206 -8.15 13.49 -6.19
N ASP A 207 -7.36 12.51 -5.79
CA ASP A 207 -5.92 12.40 -6.07
C ASP A 207 -5.63 11.48 -7.26
N GLY A 208 -6.66 10.89 -7.91
CA GLY A 208 -6.52 10.06 -9.10
C GLY A 208 -6.46 8.56 -8.85
N PHE A 209 -6.65 8.09 -7.61
CA PHE A 209 -6.67 6.66 -7.31
C PHE A 209 -7.99 6.02 -7.72
N GLU A 210 -7.91 4.95 -8.51
CA GLU A 210 -9.05 4.17 -8.95
C GLU A 210 -9.50 3.20 -7.85
N TRP A 211 -10.79 3.24 -7.55
CA TRP A 211 -11.50 2.32 -6.68
C TRP A 211 -12.48 1.50 -7.50
N VAL A 212 -12.35 0.18 -7.45
CA VAL A 212 -13.16 -0.77 -8.22
C VAL A 212 -13.92 -1.71 -7.30
N SER A 213 -15.10 -2.16 -7.74
CA SER A 213 -15.85 -3.19 -7.01
C SER A 213 -15.03 -4.47 -6.94
N SER A 214 -14.98 -5.09 -5.76
CA SER A 214 -14.27 -6.37 -5.58
C SER A 214 -14.92 -7.55 -6.33
N ALA A 215 -16.09 -7.34 -6.96
CA ALA A 215 -16.80 -8.32 -7.78
C ALA A 215 -16.50 -8.21 -9.29
N ALA A 216 -15.60 -7.32 -9.71
CA ALA A 216 -15.21 -7.11 -11.11
C ALA A 216 -14.02 -8.00 -11.52
#